data_AF-A0A2K3PNZ6-F1
#
_entry.id   AF-A0A2K3PNZ6-F1
#
_cell.length_a   1.000
_cell.length_b   1.000
_cell.length_c   1.000
_cell.angle_alpha   90.00
_cell.angle_beta   90.00
_cell.angle_gamma   90.00
#
_symmetry.space_group_name_H-M   'P 1'
#
loop_
_entity.id
_entity.type
_entity.pdbx_description
1 polymer ?
#
loop_
_entity_poly.entity_id
_entity_poly.type
_entity_poly.pdbx_seq_one_letter_code
_entity_poly.pdbx_strand_id
1 'polypeptide(L)'
;MKVFGYKQRDDPCEIKALQEYLAAEFEMKDLGQLKYFLGIEVARSKQGIVLSQRKYVLDLLTETGMLACKLAETPIEMNHKLGIFPHQVPTDKDRYQRLVGRLIYLAHTRPDIAYAVSVVSQFMHSPSEEHMNAVYRILRYLKNAPGKGLLFSKNGVANIEGYT
;
A
#
# COMPACT_ATOMS: atom_id res chain seq x y z
N MET A 1 25.71 -23.72 31.72
CA MET A 1 25.48 -22.74 30.64
C MET A 1 24.14 -23.07 30.00
N LYS A 2 23.06 -22.37 30.35
CA LYS A 2 21.72 -22.66 29.82
C LYS A 2 21.62 -22.06 28.41
N VAL A 3 21.57 -22.93 27.41
CA VAL A 3 21.29 -22.55 26.03
C VAL A 3 19.80 -22.24 25.95
N PHE A 4 19.44 -20.96 25.84
CA PHE A 4 18.08 -20.55 25.51
C PHE A 4 17.81 -20.94 24.05
N GLY A 5 17.14 -22.08 23.86
CA GLY A 5 16.61 -22.47 22.56
C GLY A 5 15.52 -21.48 22.17
N TYR A 6 15.63 -20.91 20.97
CA TYR A 6 14.56 -20.11 20.37
C TYR A 6 13.30 -20.98 20.28
N LYS A 7 12.29 -20.61 21.08
CA LYS A 7 10.94 -21.20 21.07
C LYS A 7 10.40 -21.15 19.62
N GLN A 8 9.84 -22.25 19.15
CA GLN A 8 9.08 -22.30 17.90
C GLN A 8 8.08 -21.14 17.88
N ARG A 9 8.06 -20.36 16.78
CA ARG A 9 7.31 -19.10 16.67
C ARG A 9 5.78 -19.27 16.76
N ASP A 10 5.26 -20.47 16.56
CA ASP A 10 3.82 -20.75 16.59
C ASP A 10 3.57 -21.98 17.50
N ASP A 11 3.25 -21.77 18.79
CA ASP A 11 2.77 -22.82 19.70
C ASP A 11 1.24 -22.88 19.66
N PRO A 12 0.62 -23.92 19.06
CA PRO A 12 -0.83 -24.00 18.91
C PRO A 12 -1.57 -24.01 20.24
N CYS A 13 -0.96 -24.57 21.29
CA CYS A 13 -1.56 -24.65 22.61
C CYS A 13 -1.61 -23.27 23.27
N GLU A 14 -0.54 -22.48 23.18
CA GLU A 14 -0.51 -21.11 23.70
C GLU A 14 -1.47 -20.19 22.94
N ILE A 15 -1.55 -20.33 21.61
CA ILE A 15 -2.50 -19.56 20.78
C ILE A 15 -3.93 -19.88 21.20
N LYS A 16 -4.26 -21.16 21.38
CA LYS A 16 -5.62 -21.58 21.78
C LYS A 16 -5.98 -21.11 23.19
N ALA A 17 -5.06 -21.24 24.15
CA ALA A 17 -5.28 -20.75 25.51
C ALA A 17 -5.53 -19.22 25.54
N LEU A 18 -4.78 -18.46 24.73
CA LEU A 18 -4.98 -17.02 24.59
C LEU A 18 -6.32 -16.69 23.93
N GLN A 19 -6.73 -17.43 22.90
CA GLN A 19 -8.04 -17.26 22.25
C GLN A 19 -9.18 -17.51 23.24
N GLU A 20 -9.10 -18.56 24.05
CA GLU A 20 -10.10 -18.89 25.06
C GLU A 20 -10.19 -17.80 26.15
N TYR A 21 -9.04 -17.31 26.63
CA TYR A 21 -8.99 -16.20 27.59
C TYR A 21 -9.64 -14.94 27.04
N LEU A 22 -9.29 -14.54 25.80
CA LEU A 22 -9.85 -13.34 25.20
C LEU A 22 -11.33 -13.51 24.83
N ALA A 23 -11.78 -14.71 24.47
CA ALA A 23 -13.20 -14.97 24.17
C ALA A 23 -14.08 -14.96 25.43
N ALA A 24 -13.50 -15.13 26.62
CA ALA A 24 -14.22 -15.00 27.88
C ALA A 24 -14.51 -13.53 28.23
N GLU A 25 -13.62 -12.62 27.87
CA GLU A 25 -13.72 -11.18 28.17
C GLU A 25 -14.35 -10.37 27.02
N PHE A 26 -14.20 -10.84 25.78
CA PHE A 26 -14.63 -10.13 24.57
C PHE A 26 -15.43 -11.03 23.63
N GLU A 27 -16.43 -10.46 22.95
CA GLU A 27 -17.10 -11.13 21.84
C GLU A 27 -16.10 -11.39 20.70
N MET A 28 -15.60 -12.63 20.64
CA MET A 28 -14.60 -13.04 19.67
C MET A 28 -15.20 -14.03 18.66
N LYS A 29 -14.83 -13.83 17.38
CA LYS A 29 -15.12 -14.78 16.31
C LYS A 29 -13.82 -15.15 15.61
N ASP A 30 -13.54 -16.45 15.54
CA ASP A 30 -12.47 -16.95 14.68
C ASP A 30 -12.94 -16.92 13.22
N LEU A 31 -12.23 -16.13 12.41
CA LEU A 31 -12.47 -16.01 10.96
C LEU A 31 -11.59 -16.97 10.15
N GLY A 32 -10.83 -17.80 10.84
CA GLY A 32 -9.87 -18.73 10.27
C GLY A 32 -8.68 -18.01 9.66
N GLN A 33 -8.20 -18.53 8.53
CA GLN A 33 -7.00 -18.01 7.89
C GLN A 33 -7.24 -16.60 7.33
N LEU A 34 -6.35 -15.65 7.66
CA LEU A 34 -6.43 -14.28 7.17
C LEU A 34 -6.39 -14.22 5.64
N LYS A 35 -7.50 -13.77 5.04
CA LYS A 35 -7.65 -13.54 3.59
C LYS A 35 -7.75 -12.05 3.24
N TYR A 36 -8.38 -11.25 4.10
CA TYR A 36 -8.60 -9.82 3.89
C TYR A 36 -8.46 -9.06 5.20
N PHE A 37 -7.76 -7.93 5.19
CA PHE A 37 -7.67 -7.00 6.31
C PHE A 37 -7.55 -5.57 5.81
N LEU A 38 -8.44 -4.67 6.24
CA LEU A 38 -8.45 -3.25 5.83
C LEU A 38 -8.46 -3.00 4.30
N GLY A 39 -8.89 -3.97 3.49
CA GLY A 39 -8.82 -3.86 2.02
C GLY A 39 -7.49 -4.32 1.43
N ILE A 40 -6.60 -4.91 2.24
CA ILE A 40 -5.44 -5.70 1.81
C ILE A 40 -5.88 -7.16 1.66
N GLU A 41 -5.65 -7.70 0.48
CA GLU A 41 -5.87 -9.09 0.12
C GLU A 41 -4.59 -9.89 0.43
N VAL A 42 -4.74 -10.99 1.15
CA VAL A 42 -3.65 -11.86 1.59
C VAL A 42 -3.77 -13.20 0.87
N ALA A 43 -2.86 -13.45 -0.06
CA ALA A 43 -2.74 -14.74 -0.74
C ALA A 43 -1.54 -15.50 -0.19
N ARG A 44 -1.70 -16.80 0.05
CA ARG A 44 -0.64 -17.67 0.58
C ARG A 44 -0.32 -18.75 -0.44
N SER A 45 0.97 -18.98 -0.67
CA SER A 45 1.47 -19.99 -1.59
C SER A 45 2.66 -20.72 -0.96
N LYS A 46 3.16 -21.78 -1.62
CA LYS A 46 4.39 -22.46 -1.21
C LYS A 46 5.63 -21.53 -1.24
N GLN A 47 5.57 -20.46 -2.04
CA GLN A 47 6.68 -19.49 -2.17
C GLN A 47 6.68 -18.43 -1.07
N GLY A 48 5.53 -18.19 -0.43
CA GLY A 48 5.39 -17.14 0.57
C GLY A 48 3.99 -16.54 0.63
N ILE A 49 3.90 -15.37 1.26
CA ILE A 49 2.67 -14.59 1.44
C ILE A 49 2.71 -13.40 0.49
N VAL A 50 1.66 -13.22 -0.30
CA VAL A 50 1.48 -12.05 -1.17
C VAL A 50 0.43 -11.13 -0.54
N LEU A 51 0.79 -9.88 -0.33
CA LEU A 51 -0.12 -8.80 0.05
C LEU A 51 -0.42 -7.95 -1.17
N SER A 52 -1.69 -7.81 -1.55
CA SER A 52 -2.11 -6.98 -2.68
C SER A 52 -3.36 -6.16 -2.33
N GLN A 53 -3.67 -5.15 -3.14
CA GLN A 53 -4.85 -4.30 -2.93
C GLN A 53 -5.65 -4.16 -4.24
N ARG A 54 -5.81 -5.27 -4.97
CA ARG A 54 -6.40 -5.27 -6.32
C ARG A 54 -7.77 -4.61 -6.35
N LYS A 55 -8.68 -5.03 -5.48
CA LYS A 55 -10.02 -4.45 -5.40
C LYS A 55 -9.97 -2.94 -5.14
N TYR A 56 -9.15 -2.51 -4.17
CA TYR A 56 -8.99 -1.10 -3.84
C TYR A 56 -8.53 -0.25 -5.03
N VAL A 57 -7.56 -0.75 -5.82
CA VAL A 57 -7.08 -0.05 -7.02
C VAL A 57 -8.20 0.06 -8.06
N LEU A 58 -8.96 -1.01 -8.29
CA LEU A 58 -10.07 -1.00 -9.25
C LEU A 58 -11.19 -0.06 -8.83
N ASP A 59 -11.54 -0.04 -7.54
CA ASP A 59 -12.54 0.88 -6.99
C ASP A 59 -12.08 2.35 -7.15
N LEU A 60 -10.82 2.66 -6.81
CA LEU A 60 -10.22 3.98 -7.01
C LEU A 60 -10.23 4.42 -8.49
N LEU A 61 -9.90 3.52 -9.42
CA LEU A 61 -9.95 3.81 -10.85
C LEU A 61 -11.38 4.00 -11.37
N THR A 62 -12.35 3.28 -10.80
CA THR A 62 -13.77 3.40 -11.15
C THR A 62 -14.32 4.75 -10.71
N GLU A 63 -14.11 5.10 -9.45
CA GLU A 63 -14.58 6.36 -8.87
C GLU A 63 -13.98 7.61 -9.55
N THR A 64 -12.76 7.48 -10.08
CA THR A 64 -12.08 8.57 -10.80
C THR A 64 -12.36 8.58 -12.30
N GLY A 65 -13.11 7.62 -12.84
CA GLY A 65 -13.37 7.49 -14.27
C GLY A 65 -12.14 7.07 -15.09
N MET A 66 -11.13 6.48 -14.44
CA MET A 66 -9.82 6.17 -15.03
C MET A 66 -9.71 4.73 -15.54
N LEU A 67 -10.76 3.90 -15.47
CA LEU A 67 -10.72 2.53 -16.00
C LEU A 67 -10.34 2.47 -17.50
N ALA A 68 -10.84 3.41 -18.30
CA ALA A 68 -10.60 3.46 -19.74
C ALA A 68 -9.42 4.39 -20.16
N CYS A 69 -8.65 4.92 -19.20
CA CYS A 69 -7.59 5.90 -19.50
C CYS A 69 -6.40 5.29 -20.26
N LYS A 70 -5.63 6.13 -20.95
CA LYS A 70 -4.32 5.73 -21.52
C LYS A 70 -3.36 5.35 -20.39
N LEU A 71 -2.61 4.27 -20.61
CA LEU A 71 -1.62 3.78 -19.66
C LEU A 71 -0.42 4.74 -19.56
N ALA A 72 0.22 4.78 -18.40
CA ALA A 72 1.50 5.46 -18.20
C ALA A 72 2.54 4.45 -17.72
N GLU A 73 3.73 4.44 -18.31
CA GLU A 73 4.78 3.47 -17.96
C GLU A 73 5.47 3.79 -16.63
N THR A 74 5.50 5.06 -16.25
CA THR A 74 6.12 5.53 -15.01
C THR A 74 5.11 6.27 -14.14
N PRO A 75 5.20 6.15 -12.80
CA PRO A 75 4.27 6.82 -11.88
C PRO A 75 4.46 8.34 -11.87
N ILE A 76 5.66 8.82 -12.21
CA ILE A 76 6.00 10.24 -12.32
C ILE A 76 6.94 10.46 -13.51
N GLU A 77 7.00 11.69 -14.03
CA GLU A 77 7.91 12.07 -15.11
C GLU A 77 9.34 12.24 -14.59
N MET A 78 10.32 11.79 -15.37
CA MET A 78 11.72 12.03 -15.08
C MET A 78 12.00 13.53 -15.15
N ASN A 79 12.76 14.05 -14.18
CA ASN A 79 13.08 15.47 -14.06
C ASN A 79 11.85 16.38 -13.99
N HIS A 80 10.76 15.90 -13.36
CA HIS A 80 9.56 16.70 -13.15
C HIS A 80 9.91 18.05 -12.49
N LYS A 81 9.22 19.11 -12.90
CA LYS A 81 9.39 20.47 -12.35
C LYS A 81 8.20 20.90 -11.49
N LEU A 82 7.55 19.95 -10.83
CA LEU A 82 6.47 20.22 -9.87
C LEU A 82 6.98 21.15 -8.77
N GLY A 83 6.23 22.20 -8.49
CA GLY A 83 6.60 23.26 -7.57
C GLY A 83 5.45 24.25 -7.38
N ILE A 84 5.65 25.20 -6.48
CA ILE A 84 4.69 26.27 -6.22
C ILE A 84 5.13 27.49 -7.01
N PHE A 85 4.33 27.89 -7.99
CA PHE A 85 4.62 29.03 -8.85
C PHE A 85 3.60 30.17 -8.65
N PRO A 86 3.99 31.44 -8.80
CA PRO A 86 3.10 32.59 -8.59
C PRO A 86 1.84 32.61 -9.47
N HIS A 87 1.90 32.00 -10.66
CA HIS A 87 0.82 32.01 -11.66
C HIS A 87 0.21 30.63 -11.90
N GLN A 88 0.34 29.71 -10.94
CA GLN A 88 -0.24 28.38 -11.07
C GLN A 88 -1.77 28.41 -11.03
N VAL A 89 -2.40 27.60 -11.87
CA VAL A 89 -3.86 27.44 -11.85
C VAL A 89 -4.22 26.53 -10.66
N PRO A 90 -4.99 27.02 -9.67
CA PRO A 90 -5.40 26.21 -8.54
C PRO A 90 -6.35 25.09 -8.97
N THR A 91 -6.31 23.96 -8.27
CA THR A 91 -7.29 22.86 -8.43
C THR A 91 -8.17 22.74 -7.19
N ASP A 92 -9.23 21.93 -7.28
CA ASP A 92 -10.01 21.49 -6.12
C ASP A 92 -9.12 20.80 -5.08
N LYS A 93 -8.91 21.49 -3.96
CA LYS A 93 -8.06 21.05 -2.85
C LYS A 93 -8.59 19.81 -2.17
N ASP A 94 -9.88 19.73 -1.91
CA ASP A 94 -10.46 18.61 -1.17
C ASP A 94 -10.41 17.33 -2.00
N ARG A 95 -10.68 17.46 -3.31
CA ARG A 95 -10.52 16.34 -4.26
C ARG A 95 -9.07 15.88 -4.33
N TYR A 96 -8.13 16.81 -4.39
CA TYR A 96 -6.70 16.49 -4.40
C TYR A 96 -6.29 15.74 -3.13
N GLN A 97 -6.64 16.27 -1.96
CA GLN A 97 -6.30 15.68 -0.67
C GLN A 97 -6.89 14.28 -0.50
N ARG A 98 -8.15 14.07 -0.89
CA ARG A 98 -8.78 12.75 -0.88
C ARG A 98 -8.02 11.75 -1.75
N LEU A 99 -7.65 12.13 -2.97
CA LEU A 99 -6.92 11.24 -3.87
C LEU A 99 -5.51 10.91 -3.36
N VAL A 100 -4.76 11.92 -2.91
CA VAL A 100 -3.43 11.71 -2.35
C VAL A 100 -3.49 10.84 -1.09
N GLY A 101 -4.48 11.05 -0.21
CA GLY A 101 -4.69 10.18 0.96
C GLY A 101 -4.89 8.71 0.59
N ARG A 102 -5.68 8.43 -0.45
CA ARG A 102 -5.86 7.06 -0.97
C ARG A 102 -4.58 6.48 -1.57
N LEU A 103 -3.78 7.31 -2.23
CA LEU A 103 -2.48 6.89 -2.77
C LEU A 103 -1.44 6.62 -1.68
N ILE A 104 -1.44 7.40 -0.59
CA ILE A 104 -0.60 7.15 0.59
C ILE A 104 -0.93 5.79 1.18
N TYR A 105 -2.22 5.48 1.35
CA TYR A 105 -2.64 4.18 1.84
C TYR A 105 -2.16 3.03 0.92
N LEU A 106 -2.30 3.20 -0.39
CA LEU A 106 -1.88 2.21 -1.38
C LEU A 106 -0.35 2.00 -1.41
N ALA A 107 0.44 3.05 -1.15
CA ALA A 107 1.89 2.99 -1.16
C ALA A 107 2.46 1.97 -0.14
N HIS A 108 1.70 1.62 0.90
CA HIS A 108 2.09 0.57 1.87
C HIS A 108 2.20 -0.83 1.24
N THR A 109 1.44 -1.14 0.20
CA THR A 109 1.55 -2.41 -0.56
C THR A 109 2.14 -2.23 -1.95
N ARG A 110 2.34 -0.98 -2.39
CA ARG A 110 2.89 -0.58 -3.68
C ARG A 110 4.07 0.38 -3.48
N PRO A 111 5.24 -0.12 -3.02
CA PRO A 111 6.40 0.74 -2.81
C PRO A 111 6.92 1.37 -4.12
N ASP A 112 6.59 0.78 -5.28
CA ASP A 112 6.92 1.30 -6.61
C ASP A 112 6.31 2.66 -6.90
N ILE A 113 5.24 3.08 -6.20
CA ILE A 113 4.67 4.42 -6.32
C ILE A 113 5.08 5.36 -5.17
N ALA A 114 5.75 4.86 -4.14
CA ALA A 114 5.96 5.60 -2.88
C ALA A 114 6.66 6.95 -3.09
N TYR A 115 7.66 6.99 -3.99
CA TYR A 115 8.33 8.24 -4.35
C TYR A 115 7.40 9.25 -5.03
N ALA A 116 6.63 8.82 -6.04
CA ALA A 116 5.70 9.71 -6.73
C ALA A 116 4.63 10.24 -5.76
N VAL A 117 4.15 9.39 -4.85
CA VAL A 117 3.19 9.75 -3.79
C VAL A 117 3.79 10.75 -2.81
N SER A 118 5.06 10.58 -2.40
CA SER A 118 5.70 11.51 -1.48
C SER A 118 5.87 12.90 -2.10
N VAL A 119 6.17 13.00 -3.40
CA VAL A 119 6.23 14.26 -4.14
C VAL A 119 4.88 14.96 -4.16
N VAL A 120 3.80 14.30 -4.63
CA VAL A 120 2.48 14.94 -4.70
C VAL A 120 1.92 15.30 -3.32
N SER A 121 2.33 14.60 -2.27
CA SER A 121 1.93 14.91 -0.88
C SER A 121 2.47 16.25 -0.37
N GLN A 122 3.53 16.81 -0.98
CA GLN A 122 4.08 18.10 -0.56
C GLN A 122 3.12 19.27 -0.85
N PHE A 123 2.21 19.11 -1.81
CA PHE A 123 1.34 20.18 -2.31
C PHE A 123 -0.08 20.15 -1.71
N MET A 124 -0.30 19.39 -0.63
CA MET A 124 -1.62 19.19 -0.02
C MET A 124 -2.29 20.48 0.48
N HIS A 125 -1.53 21.52 0.80
CA HIS A 125 -2.06 22.78 1.33
C HIS A 125 -2.59 23.71 0.23
N SER A 126 -1.95 23.70 -0.94
CA SER A 126 -2.22 24.58 -2.08
C SER A 126 -1.88 23.87 -3.41
N PRO A 127 -2.74 22.92 -3.85
CA PRO A 127 -2.49 22.16 -5.06
C PRO A 127 -2.86 22.97 -6.32
N SER A 128 -2.24 22.60 -7.45
CA SER A 128 -2.48 23.19 -8.77
C SER A 128 -2.93 22.12 -9.76
N GLU A 129 -3.37 22.54 -10.95
CA GLU A 129 -3.72 21.59 -12.02
C GLU A 129 -2.55 20.70 -12.43
N GLU A 130 -1.31 21.21 -12.42
CA GLU A 130 -0.11 20.41 -12.69
C GLU A 130 0.09 19.32 -11.63
N HIS A 131 -0.12 19.65 -10.35
CA HIS A 131 -0.10 18.68 -9.26
C HIS A 131 -1.18 17.62 -9.46
N MET A 132 -2.40 18.02 -9.83
CA MET A 132 -3.50 17.08 -10.09
C MET A 132 -3.20 16.17 -11.29
N ASN A 133 -2.57 16.69 -12.35
CA ASN A 133 -2.14 15.90 -13.50
C ASN A 133 -1.10 14.85 -13.11
N ALA A 134 -0.18 15.17 -12.21
CA ALA A 134 0.75 14.18 -11.64
C ALA A 134 0.01 13.07 -10.89
N VAL A 135 -1.01 13.40 -10.09
CA VAL A 135 -1.88 12.41 -9.43
C VAL A 135 -2.58 11.51 -10.46
N TYR A 136 -3.14 12.08 -11.53
CA TYR A 136 -3.76 11.29 -12.60
C TYR A 136 -2.75 10.39 -13.32
N ARG A 137 -1.49 10.83 -13.48
CA ARG A 137 -0.42 9.98 -14.03
C ARG A 137 -0.16 8.75 -13.15
N ILE A 138 -0.12 8.92 -11.83
CA ILE A 138 0.00 7.78 -10.89
C ILE A 138 -1.17 6.80 -11.08
N LEU A 139 -2.41 7.31 -11.22
CA LEU A 139 -3.57 6.45 -11.48
C LEU A 139 -3.45 5.68 -12.82
N ARG A 140 -2.97 6.34 -13.88
CA ARG A 140 -2.69 5.69 -15.18
C ARG A 140 -1.64 4.58 -15.06
N TYR A 141 -0.63 4.78 -14.23
CA TYR A 141 0.40 3.78 -13.95
C TYR A 141 -0.19 2.57 -13.19
N LEU A 142 -1.02 2.81 -12.18
CA LEU A 142 -1.67 1.76 -11.38
C LEU A 142 -2.55 0.84 -12.23
N LYS A 143 -3.17 1.37 -13.29
CA LYS A 143 -4.00 0.61 -14.23
C LYS A 143 -3.22 -0.52 -14.92
N ASN A 144 -1.91 -0.40 -15.14
CA ASN A 144 -1.10 -1.45 -15.78
C ASN A 144 -1.14 -2.78 -15.02
N ALA A 145 -1.11 -2.71 -13.70
CA ALA A 145 -0.98 -3.88 -12.84
C ALA A 145 -1.74 -3.66 -11.52
N PRO A 146 -3.08 -3.71 -11.53
CA PRO A 146 -3.89 -3.43 -10.34
C PRO A 146 -3.67 -4.47 -9.24
N GLY A 147 -3.34 -5.72 -9.59
CA GLY A 147 -3.07 -6.80 -8.64
C GLY A 147 -1.61 -6.92 -8.19
N LYS A 148 -0.73 -5.99 -8.59
CA LYS A 148 0.66 -6.00 -8.12
C LYS A 148 0.69 -5.75 -6.61
N GLY A 149 1.60 -6.41 -5.92
CA GLY A 149 1.71 -6.37 -4.47
C GLY A 149 3.08 -6.81 -3.98
N LEU A 150 3.18 -7.07 -2.67
CA LEU A 150 4.40 -7.47 -1.99
C LEU A 150 4.43 -8.97 -1.77
N LEU A 151 5.50 -9.65 -2.21
CA LEU A 151 5.78 -11.04 -1.88
C LEU A 151 6.74 -11.10 -0.68
N PHE A 152 6.27 -11.70 0.41
CA PHE A 152 7.07 -12.07 1.56
C PHE A 152 7.43 -13.55 1.45
N SER A 153 8.62 -13.83 0.93
CA SER A 153 9.17 -15.18 0.86
C SER A 153 10.10 -15.46 2.05
N LYS A 154 10.17 -16.73 2.46
CA LYS A 154 11.13 -17.18 3.47
C LYS A 154 12.47 -17.43 2.77
N ASN A 155 13.30 -16.42 2.66
CA ASN A 155 14.67 -16.60 2.18
C ASN A 155 15.52 -17.10 3.35
N GLY A 156 16.17 -18.26 3.19
CA GLY A 156 16.89 -18.96 4.27
C GLY A 156 18.16 -18.26 4.79
N VAL A 157 18.50 -17.09 4.26
CA VAL A 157 19.70 -16.33 4.62
C VAL A 157 19.32 -14.87 4.78
N ALA A 158 19.41 -14.35 6.01
CA ALA A 158 19.28 -12.93 6.29
C ALA A 158 20.68 -12.31 6.35
N ASN A 159 21.22 -11.91 5.19
CA ASN A 159 22.39 -11.02 5.18
C ASN A 159 21.90 -9.60 5.45
N ILE A 160 22.33 -9.05 6.59
CA ILE A 160 22.10 -7.66 6.96
C ILE A 160 23.30 -6.87 6.43
N GLU A 161 23.06 -6.03 5.42
CA GLU A 161 24.07 -5.10 4.91
C GLU A 161 23.75 -3.70 5.44
N GLY A 162 24.71 -3.09 6.13
CA GLY A 162 24.63 -1.70 6.59
C GLY A 162 25.35 -0.78 5.61
N TYR A 163 24.72 0.34 5.28
CA TYR A 163 25.36 1.43 4.54
C TYR A 163 25.55 2.62 5.48
N THR A 164 26.74 3.20 5.46
CA THR A 164 27.14 4.41 6.21
C THR A 164 27.05 5.64 5.31
#